data_AF-A0A2G4YQ56-F1
#
_entry.id   AF-A0A2G4YQ56-F1
#
_cell.length_a   1.000
_cell.length_b   1.000
_cell.length_c   1.000
_cell.angle_alpha   90.00
_cell.angle_beta   90.00
_cell.angle_gamma   90.00
#
_symmetry.space_group_name_H-M   'P 1'
#
loop_
_entity.id
_entity.type
_entity.pdbx_description
1 polymer ?
#
loop_
_entity_poly.entity_id
_entity_poly.type
_entity_poly.pdbx_seq_one_letter_code
_entity_poly.pdbx_strand_id
1 'polypeptide(L)'
;MSQDPTARCLHHPKFKQLVHARGRFSLIFTLVILGGYSLYVLGMSFAPAFMAAPFRDGGHVTNGIVLAILVILNGMVCAGIYSWWANRRFDAIRKELREDLGHV
;
A
#
# COMPACT_ATOMS: atom_id res chain seq x y z
N MET A 1 -32.55 19.21 -19.52
CA MET A 1 -31.96 18.19 -18.63
C MET A 1 -30.58 17.86 -19.17
N SER A 2 -29.57 18.59 -18.67
CA SER A 2 -28.17 18.43 -19.05
C SER A 2 -27.75 16.98 -18.78
N GLN A 3 -27.43 16.23 -19.82
CA GLN A 3 -26.90 14.88 -19.68
C GLN A 3 -25.52 15.01 -19.04
N ASP A 4 -25.48 14.76 -17.73
CA ASP A 4 -24.31 14.89 -16.90
C ASP A 4 -23.26 13.85 -17.37
N PRO A 5 -22.12 14.27 -17.96
CA PRO A 5 -21.10 13.35 -18.47
C PRO A 5 -20.61 12.36 -17.39
N THR A 6 -20.76 12.74 -16.13
CA THR A 6 -20.52 11.95 -14.92
C THR A 6 -21.33 10.65 -14.87
N ALA A 7 -22.60 10.67 -15.27
CA ALA A 7 -23.49 9.51 -15.23
C ALA A 7 -23.14 8.44 -16.28
N ARG A 8 -22.62 8.88 -17.43
CA ARG A 8 -22.21 8.00 -18.53
C ARG A 8 -20.88 7.28 -18.21
N CYS A 9 -19.99 7.94 -17.47
CA CYS A 9 -18.76 7.34 -16.94
C CYS A 9 -19.02 6.28 -15.86
N LEU A 10 -20.00 6.48 -14.97
CA LEU A 10 -20.32 5.52 -13.90
C LEU A 10 -20.87 4.17 -14.41
N HIS A 11 -21.60 4.18 -15.53
CA HIS A 11 -22.18 2.97 -16.12
C HIS A 11 -21.23 2.19 -17.04
N HIS A 12 -20.03 2.72 -17.31
CA HIS A 12 -19.09 2.08 -18.21
C HIS A 12 -18.50 0.81 -17.55
N PRO A 13 -18.53 -0.38 -18.20
CA PRO A 13 -18.07 -1.65 -17.60
C PRO A 13 -16.60 -1.61 -17.15
N LYS A 14 -15.78 -0.72 -17.72
CA LYS A 14 -14.40 -0.46 -17.31
C LYS A 14 -14.28 0.17 -15.90
N PHE A 15 -15.24 1.00 -15.47
CA PHE A 15 -15.24 1.61 -14.13
C PHE A 15 -15.47 0.56 -13.02
N LYS A 16 -16.33 -0.43 -13.30
CA LYS A 16 -16.50 -1.59 -12.41
C LYS A 16 -15.26 -2.47 -12.31
N GLN A 17 -14.50 -2.65 -13.41
CA GLN A 17 -13.21 -3.36 -13.36
C GLN A 17 -12.14 -2.58 -12.58
N LEU A 18 -12.16 -1.25 -12.62
CA LEU A 18 -11.31 -0.39 -11.79
C LEU A 18 -11.61 -0.54 -10.29
N VAL A 19 -12.89 -0.55 -9.93
CA VAL A 19 -13.32 -0.73 -8.53
C VAL A 19 -13.00 -2.14 -8.01
N HIS A 20 -13.19 -3.19 -8.83
CA HIS A 20 -12.86 -4.56 -8.43
C HIS A 20 -11.36 -4.82 -8.31
N ALA A 21 -10.54 -4.21 -9.19
CA ALA A 21 -9.09 -4.28 -9.07
C ALA A 21 -8.61 -3.62 -7.76
N ARG A 22 -9.17 -2.46 -7.40
CA ARG A 22 -8.81 -1.73 -6.17
C ARG A 22 -9.01 -2.56 -4.90
N GLY A 23 -10.08 -3.36 -4.84
CA GLY A 23 -10.40 -4.19 -3.67
C GLY A 23 -9.37 -5.27 -3.35
N ARG A 24 -8.91 -6.02 -4.36
CA ARG A 24 -7.92 -7.11 -4.16
C ARG A 24 -6.56 -6.58 -3.71
N PHE A 25 -6.15 -5.42 -4.20
CA PHE A 25 -4.86 -4.82 -3.81
C PHE A 25 -4.91 -4.23 -2.41
N SER A 26 -5.97 -3.50 -2.06
CA SER A 26 -6.15 -3.01 -0.69
C SER A 26 -6.13 -4.15 0.33
N LEU A 27 -6.72 -5.31 0.00
CA LEU A 27 -6.73 -6.48 0.88
C LEU A 27 -5.32 -7.06 1.11
N ILE A 28 -4.48 -7.12 0.07
CA ILE A 28 -3.09 -7.57 0.19
C ILE A 28 -2.29 -6.61 1.08
N PHE A 29 -2.43 -5.30 0.88
CA PHE A 29 -1.75 -4.31 1.72
C PHE A 29 -2.19 -4.37 3.18
N THR A 30 -3.49 -4.51 3.42
CA THR A 30 -4.03 -4.72 4.77
C THR A 30 -3.41 -5.96 5.41
N LEU A 31 -3.34 -7.09 4.69
CA LEU A 31 -2.74 -8.32 5.21
C LEU A 31 -1.23 -8.18 5.48
N VAL A 32 -0.48 -7.48 4.64
CA VAL A 32 0.97 -7.26 4.84
C VAL A 32 1.23 -6.40 6.07
N ILE A 33 0.53 -5.28 6.20
CA ILE A 33 0.66 -4.41 7.37
C ILE A 33 0.20 -5.15 8.64
N LEU A 34 -0.94 -5.83 8.56
CA LEU A 34 -1.47 -6.61 9.67
C LEU A 34 -0.48 -7.70 10.10
N GLY A 35 0.05 -8.48 9.17
CA GLY A 35 1.02 -9.53 9.45
C GLY A 35 2.32 -8.98 10.06
N GLY A 36 2.90 -7.93 9.45
CA GLY A 36 4.11 -7.28 9.97
C GLY A 36 3.92 -6.70 11.37
N TYR A 37 2.80 -6.02 11.60
CA TYR A 37 2.47 -5.45 12.90
C TYR A 37 2.18 -6.52 13.95
N SER A 38 1.43 -7.56 13.60
CA SER A 38 1.18 -8.70 14.49
C SER A 38 2.47 -9.39 14.88
N LEU A 39 3.41 -9.65 13.95
CA LEU A 39 4.72 -10.21 14.29
C LEU A 39 5.49 -9.33 15.28
N TYR A 40 5.46 -8.01 15.09
CA TYR A 40 6.13 -7.07 15.98
C TYR A 40 5.53 -7.08 17.39
N VAL A 41 4.20 -6.99 17.49
CA VAL A 41 3.49 -7.00 18.78
C VAL A 41 3.67 -8.35 19.49
N LEU A 42 3.60 -9.46 18.75
CA LEU A 42 3.87 -10.79 19.30
C LEU A 42 5.31 -10.89 19.80
N GLY A 43 6.30 -10.41 19.05
CA GLY A 43 7.69 -10.37 19.49
C GLY A 43 7.89 -9.55 20.78
N MET A 44 7.22 -8.40 20.86
CA MET A 44 7.21 -7.55 22.05
C MET A 44 6.57 -8.24 23.26
N SER A 45 5.49 -9.02 23.05
CA SER A 45 4.75 -9.69 24.11
C SER A 45 5.39 -10.99 24.59
N PHE A 46 5.94 -11.81 23.69
CA PHE A 46 6.47 -13.14 24.02
C PHE A 46 7.96 -13.13 24.37
N ALA A 47 8.74 -12.18 23.84
CA ALA A 47 10.17 -12.11 24.04
C ALA A 47 10.66 -10.71 24.42
N PRO A 48 10.13 -10.09 25.49
CA PRO A 48 10.52 -8.74 25.90
C PRO A 48 12.01 -8.64 26.28
N ALA A 49 12.59 -9.71 26.86
CA ALA A 49 14.02 -9.77 27.17
C ALA A 49 14.90 -9.74 25.90
N PHE A 50 14.48 -10.43 24.84
CA PHE A 50 15.17 -10.39 23.54
C PHE A 50 15.05 -9.02 22.88
N MET A 51 13.86 -8.40 22.97
CA MET A 51 13.61 -7.03 22.49
C MET A 51 14.45 -5.98 23.22
N ALA A 52 14.66 -6.14 24.53
CA ALA A 52 15.47 -5.24 25.34
C ALA A 52 16.98 -5.53 25.23
N ALA A 53 17.37 -6.70 24.72
CA ALA A 53 18.77 -7.04 24.56
C ALA A 53 19.44 -6.11 23.54
N PRO A 54 20.66 -5.63 23.85
CA PRO A 54 21.44 -4.83 22.91
C PRO A 54 21.80 -5.67 21.69
N PHE A 55 21.64 -5.08 20.51
CA PHE A 55 21.97 -5.72 19.22
C PHE A 55 23.47 -5.95 19.06
N ARG A 56 24.31 -5.16 19.74
CA ARG A 56 25.77 -5.26 19.76
C ARG A 56 26.29 -5.05 21.17
N ASP A 57 27.28 -5.83 21.59
CA ASP A 57 27.92 -5.69 22.90
C ASP A 57 28.41 -4.26 23.13
N GLY A 58 27.93 -3.64 24.22
CA GLY A 58 28.22 -2.25 24.59
C GLY A 58 27.42 -1.17 23.86
N GLY A 59 26.47 -1.53 22.99
CA GLY A 59 25.63 -0.59 22.24
C GLY A 59 24.29 -0.26 22.93
N HIS A 60 23.76 0.94 22.65
CA HIS A 60 22.43 1.37 23.12
C HIS A 60 21.27 0.97 22.18
N VAL A 61 21.57 0.42 21.00
CA VAL A 61 20.56 -0.03 20.04
C VAL A 61 20.10 -1.42 20.45
N THR A 62 18.81 -1.56 20.77
CA THR A 62 18.21 -2.85 21.12
C THR A 62 17.64 -3.55 19.90
N ASN A 63 17.48 -4.88 19.98
CA ASN A 63 16.82 -5.64 18.93
C ASN A 63 15.39 -5.13 18.65
N GLY A 64 14.72 -4.59 19.68
CA GLY A 64 13.41 -3.97 19.53
C GLY A 64 13.41 -2.75 18.62
N ILE A 65 14.42 -1.88 18.75
CA ILE A 65 14.58 -0.72 17.87
C ILE A 65 14.83 -1.18 16.42
N VAL A 66 15.69 -2.18 16.22
CA VAL A 66 15.97 -2.73 14.88
C VAL A 66 14.70 -3.30 14.25
N LEU A 67 13.92 -4.07 14.99
CA LEU A 67 12.64 -4.62 14.53
C LEU A 67 11.61 -3.52 14.24
N ALA A 68 11.54 -2.48 15.07
CA ALA A 68 10.65 -1.34 14.82
C ALA A 68 11.01 -0.61 13.50
N ILE A 69 12.30 -0.39 13.25
CA ILE A 69 12.78 0.19 12.00
C ILE A 69 12.39 -0.67 10.80
N LEU A 70 12.53 -2.00 10.91
CA LEU A 70 12.12 -2.93 9.85
C LEU A 70 10.63 -2.81 9.53
N VAL A 71 9.77 -2.66 10.54
CA VAL A 71 8.32 -2.46 10.35
C VAL A 71 8.04 -1.13 9.64
N ILE A 72 8.73 -0.05 10.02
CA ILE A 72 8.58 1.27 9.36
C ILE A 72 9.01 1.18 7.90
N LEU A 73 10.16 0.56 7.63
CA LEU A 73 10.65 0.36 6.26
C LEU A 73 9.67 -0.48 5.43
N ASN A 74 9.09 -1.53 6.03
CA ASN A 74 8.04 -2.33 5.38
C ASN A 74 6.84 -1.44 4.99
N GLY A 75 6.39 -0.56 5.89
CA GLY A 75 5.34 0.41 5.62
C GLY A 75 5.69 1.37 4.48
N MET A 76 6.92 1.90 4.45
CA MET A 76 7.39 2.77 3.36
C MET A 76 7.46 2.04 2.02
N VAL A 77 7.98 0.81 2.00
CA VAL A 77 8.02 -0.02 0.79
C VAL A 77 6.61 -0.30 0.31
N CYS A 78 5.69 -0.65 1.21
CA CYS A 78 4.29 -0.84 0.86
C CYS A 78 3.66 0.42 0.26
N ALA A 79 3.85 1.58 0.89
CA ALA A 79 3.36 2.86 0.38
C ALA A 79 3.97 3.21 -0.99
N GLY A 80 5.25 2.92 -1.21
CA GLY A 80 5.94 3.11 -2.48
C GLY A 80 5.40 2.22 -3.59
N ILE A 81 5.24 0.91 -3.32
CA ILE A 81 4.64 -0.05 -4.26
C ILE A 81 3.21 0.37 -4.59
N TYR A 82 2.42 0.78 -3.59
CA TYR A 82 1.07 1.28 -3.78
C TYR A 82 1.05 2.52 -4.69
N SER A 83 1.92 3.51 -4.42
CA SER A 83 2.03 4.74 -5.20
C SER A 83 2.42 4.45 -6.66
N TRP A 84 3.41 3.57 -6.87
CA TRP A 84 3.81 3.16 -8.22
C TRP A 84 2.68 2.43 -8.96
N TRP A 85 1.98 1.52 -8.28
CA TRP A 85 0.86 0.81 -8.87
C TRP A 85 -0.31 1.75 -9.22
N ALA A 86 -0.65 2.66 -8.31
CA ALA A 86 -1.68 3.67 -8.53
C ALA A 86 -1.32 4.55 -9.75
N ASN A 87 -0.06 5.00 -9.83
CA ASN A 87 0.44 5.77 -10.96
C ASN A 87 0.37 4.99 -12.28
N ARG A 88 0.71 3.70 -12.27
CA ARG A 88 0.64 2.84 -13.46
C ARG A 88 -0.80 2.63 -13.94
N ARG A 89 -1.78 2.62 -13.02
CA ARG A 89 -3.21 2.57 -13.36
C ARG A 89 -3.72 3.90 -13.92
N PHE A 90 -3.25 5.02 -13.37
CA PHE A 90 -3.55 6.36 -13.88
C PHE A 90 -2.95 6.58 -15.28
N ASP A 91 -1.73 6.09 -15.54
CA ASP A 91 -1.12 6.18 -16.87
C ASP A 91 -1.88 5.42 -17.94
N ALA A 92 -2.44 4.26 -17.60
CA ALA A 92 -3.31 3.52 -18.51
C ALA A 92 -4.55 4.33 -18.90
N ILE A 93 -5.13 5.08 -17.96
CA ILE A 93 -6.29 5.96 -18.21
C ILE A 93 -5.89 7.20 -19.01
N ARG A 94 -4.74 7.81 -18.70
CA ARG A 94 -4.21 8.98 -19.44
C ARG A 94 -3.93 8.66 -20.90
N LYS A 95 -3.39 7.47 -21.19
CA LYS A 95 -3.05 7.05 -22.54
C LYS A 95 -4.30 6.82 -23.39
N GLU A 96 -5.32 6.16 -22.81
CA GLU A 96 -6.62 5.97 -23.48
C GLU A 96 -7.36 7.29 -23.70
N LEU A 97 -7.39 8.20 -22.71
CA LEU A 97 -8.04 9.52 -22.90
C LEU A 97 -7.36 10.36 -23.98
N ARG A 98 -6.03 10.23 -24.15
CA ARG A 98 -5.31 10.98 -25.19
C ARG A 98 -5.54 10.40 -26.59
N GLU A 99 -5.80 9.12 -26.70
CA GLU A 99 -6.24 8.50 -27.97
C GLU A 99 -7.70 8.86 -28.29
N ASP A 100 -8.58 8.92 -27.29
CA ASP A 100 -10.00 9.28 -27.47
C ASP A 100 -10.22 10.78 -27.74
N LEU A 101 -9.37 11.64 -27.18
CA LEU A 101 -9.39 13.11 -27.36
C LEU A 101 -8.38 13.61 -28.39
N GLY A 102 -7.87 12.74 -29.26
CA GLY A 102 -6.94 13.05 -30.35
C GLY A 102 -7.47 13.96 -31.46
N HIS A 103 -8.41 14.86 -31.16
CA HIS A 103 -8.87 15.96 -32.00
C HIS A 103 -9.25 17.18 -31.14
N VAL A 104 -8.28 17.80 -30.43
CA VAL A 104 -8.24 19.25 -30.20
C VAL A 104 -6.78 19.71 -30.15
#